data_AF-A0A2G2DBL3-F1
#
_entry.id   AF-A0A2G2DBL3-F1
#
_cell.length_a   1.000
_cell.length_b   1.000
_cell.length_c   1.000
_cell.angle_alpha   90.00
_cell.angle_beta   90.00
_cell.angle_gamma   90.00
#
_symmetry.space_group_name_H-M   'P 1'
#
loop_
_entity.id
_entity.type
_entity.pdbx_description
1 polymer ?
#
loop_
_entity_poly.entity_id
_entity_poly.type
_entity_poly.pdbx_seq_one_letter_code
_entity_poly.pdbx_strand_id
1 'polypeptide(L)'
;MKCNAFAEPELYWFIDAPDTSNPVISTISIWQVDGASFVLDMEKAGEPEDGIQHYESRFNHDTTEFIEAVKSGKTLSIRSDLIGSFTTSLNQPGKGIADVIESCVKRAAKTAAGQVQSSQIAPPDETDIGDVVRWVFETNACMATESQLFDALNKRFGTMLANKTVIAVSNDADVTLMSRAPYTYRFAGSEVCGGARKLSPDIDIRPITDKGWEPIANKASGRGAAVCTNEEENFICFALRCVQGSPLEYTIFFSGGQFLGPVPAEIYVDDGFVEEIELSPVKPNSELRADFNPGSQVLSRLKDGRTMTFAMAGKGHQFSLRRSKREIERAEKLCPASVRSDLDDSLIPKASTGLESKVQNQISRVISEECEGPGTMDEKAIFRADFDADGTMDFAVDPWGISCSISTRPMSCGAQVCASRIFLHADGDYNLALEMQNSIGKVVPGSPPGLKIISHGGATGIIGWNGKKFSRR
;
A
#
# COMPACT_ATOMS: atom_id res chain seq x y z
N MET A 1 5.17 -25.11 3.90
CA MET A 1 5.32 -24.76 2.48
C MET A 1 3.94 -24.68 1.86
N LYS A 2 3.61 -23.58 1.18
CA LYS A 2 2.32 -23.35 0.52
C LYS A 2 2.60 -22.98 -0.93
N CYS A 3 1.76 -23.44 -1.85
CA CYS A 3 1.74 -22.88 -3.20
C CYS A 3 0.72 -21.76 -3.22
N ASN A 4 1.16 -20.55 -3.55
CA ASN A 4 0.28 -19.41 -3.71
C ASN A 4 0.08 -19.16 -5.20
N ALA A 5 -1.15 -19.31 -5.68
CA ALA A 5 -1.46 -19.30 -7.10
C ALA A 5 -1.98 -17.94 -7.59
N PHE A 6 -1.28 -16.87 -7.24
CA PHE A 6 -1.64 -15.52 -7.67
C PHE A 6 -0.81 -15.16 -8.91
N ALA A 7 -1.45 -15.14 -10.09
CA ALA A 7 -0.90 -14.86 -11.44
C ALA A 7 0.17 -15.86 -11.94
N GLU A 8 1.24 -16.10 -11.20
CA GLU A 8 2.20 -17.18 -11.42
C GLU A 8 2.29 -17.98 -10.11
N PRO A 9 1.98 -19.28 -10.09
CA PRO A 9 2.03 -20.00 -8.84
C PRO A 9 3.46 -20.13 -8.36
N GLU A 10 3.73 -19.43 -7.26
CA GLU A 10 4.99 -19.41 -6.57
C GLU A 10 4.88 -20.28 -5.32
N LEU A 11 5.98 -20.96 -5.00
CA LEU A 11 6.11 -21.69 -3.74
C LEU A 11 6.57 -20.70 -2.66
N TYR A 12 5.99 -20.83 -1.48
CA TYR A 12 6.36 -20.02 -0.32
C TYR A 12 6.72 -20.92 0.86
N TRP A 13 7.79 -20.56 1.54
CA TRP A 13 8.09 -21.02 2.89
C TRP A 13 7.34 -20.13 3.88
N PHE A 14 6.82 -20.73 4.94
CA PHE A 14 5.99 -20.03 5.91
C PHE A 14 6.36 -20.47 7.33
N ILE A 15 6.43 -19.51 8.23
CA ILE A 15 6.61 -19.73 9.67
C ILE A 15 5.58 -18.90 10.42
N ASP A 16 4.96 -19.56 11.39
CA ASP A 16 4.19 -18.92 12.45
C ASP A 16 5.09 -18.68 13.66
N ALA A 17 5.13 -17.43 14.13
CA ALA A 17 5.83 -17.07 15.35
C ALA A 17 4.92 -16.22 16.25
N PRO A 18 5.12 -16.21 17.58
CA PRO A 18 4.42 -15.29 18.44
C PRO A 18 4.63 -13.84 17.98
N ASP A 19 3.56 -13.05 17.91
CA ASP A 19 3.69 -11.63 17.63
C ASP A 19 4.42 -10.93 18.80
N THR A 20 5.47 -10.19 18.44
CA THR A 20 6.28 -9.41 19.38
C THR A 20 5.90 -7.93 19.37
N SER A 21 4.87 -7.56 18.61
CA SER A 21 4.51 -6.17 18.28
C SER A 21 5.68 -5.39 17.68
N ASN A 22 6.66 -6.09 17.10
CA ASN A 22 7.82 -5.49 16.50
C ASN A 22 7.44 -4.87 15.14
N PRO A 23 7.73 -3.57 14.90
CA PRO A 23 7.39 -2.90 13.66
C PRO A 23 8.29 -3.32 12.48
N VAL A 24 9.32 -4.12 12.71
CA VAL A 24 10.18 -4.63 11.64
C VAL A 24 9.41 -5.64 10.78
N ILE A 25 9.28 -5.34 9.49
CA ILE A 25 8.49 -6.10 8.51
C ILE A 25 9.23 -7.27 7.86
N SER A 26 10.54 -7.42 8.09
CA SER A 26 11.37 -8.48 7.53
C SER A 26 12.46 -8.95 8.48
N THR A 27 12.91 -10.19 8.33
CA THR A 27 13.96 -10.79 9.15
C THR A 27 14.80 -11.76 8.35
N ILE A 28 16.09 -11.86 8.70
CA ILE A 28 16.97 -12.90 8.19
C ILE A 28 16.80 -14.13 9.09
N SER A 29 16.51 -15.27 8.47
CA SER A 29 16.35 -16.55 9.15
C SER A 29 17.39 -17.55 8.69
N ILE A 30 18.06 -18.20 9.64
CA ILE A 30 19.01 -19.28 9.39
C ILE A 30 18.28 -20.60 9.61
N TRP A 31 18.16 -21.38 8.55
CA TRP A 31 17.55 -22.70 8.53
C TRP A 31 18.65 -23.73 8.44
N GLN A 32 18.70 -24.67 9.38
CA GLN A 32 19.68 -25.75 9.40
C GLN A 32 18.99 -27.08 9.24
N VAL A 33 19.33 -27.83 8.20
CA VAL A 33 18.81 -29.17 7.95
C VAL A 33 19.94 -30.18 8.13
N ASP A 34 19.84 -31.02 9.16
CA ASP A 34 20.87 -31.98 9.55
C ASP A 34 22.30 -31.37 9.60
N GLY A 35 22.39 -30.09 10.01
CA GLY A 35 23.63 -29.33 10.15
C GLY A 35 24.04 -28.50 8.92
N ALA A 36 23.41 -28.68 7.75
CA ALA A 36 23.60 -27.80 6.59
C ALA A 36 22.81 -26.51 6.77
N SER A 37 23.47 -25.34 6.64
CA SER A 37 22.86 -24.04 6.90
C SER A 37 22.44 -23.33 5.63
N PHE A 38 21.25 -22.73 5.66
CA PHE A 38 20.64 -21.95 4.59
C PHE A 38 20.17 -20.62 5.17
N VAL A 39 20.30 -19.53 4.42
CA VAL A 39 19.86 -18.20 4.83
C VAL A 39 18.66 -17.81 3.98
N LEU A 40 17.55 -17.49 4.64
CA LEU A 40 16.32 -17.07 4.00
C LEU A 40 15.93 -15.69 4.53
N ASP A 41 15.67 -14.76 3.60
CA ASP A 41 15.00 -13.50 3.93
C ASP A 41 13.51 -13.78 4.04
N MET A 42 12.91 -13.47 5.20
CA MET A 42 11.51 -13.68 5.49
C MET A 42 10.80 -12.35 5.77
N GLU A 43 9.58 -12.19 5.27
CA GLU A 43 8.77 -10.99 5.41
C GLU A 43 7.48 -11.29 6.18
N LYS A 44 6.93 -10.32 6.90
CA LYS A 44 5.62 -10.47 7.54
C LYS A 44 4.53 -10.63 6.47
N ALA A 45 3.79 -11.73 6.55
CA ALA A 45 2.70 -12.06 5.64
C ALA A 45 1.35 -11.60 6.22
N GLY A 46 1.14 -10.28 6.26
CA GLY A 46 -0.06 -9.66 6.83
C GLY A 46 0.03 -9.36 8.32
N GLU A 47 -1.09 -8.92 8.88
CA GLU A 47 -1.23 -8.63 10.31
C GLU A 47 -1.24 -9.92 11.16
N PRO A 48 -0.88 -9.84 12.45
CA PRO A 48 -0.98 -10.98 13.34
C PRO A 48 -2.42 -11.50 13.52
N GLU A 49 -2.60 -12.82 13.54
CA GLU A 49 -3.88 -13.49 13.84
C GLU A 49 -3.74 -14.25 15.16
N ASP A 50 -4.63 -13.99 16.12
CA ASP A 50 -4.64 -14.66 17.45
C ASP A 50 -3.29 -14.62 18.20
N GLY A 51 -2.54 -13.51 18.04
CA GLY A 51 -1.22 -13.32 18.65
C GLY A 51 -0.09 -14.07 17.92
N ILE A 52 -0.34 -14.56 16.70
CA ILE A 52 0.63 -15.21 15.84
C ILE A 52 0.93 -14.28 14.66
N GLN A 53 2.20 -13.93 14.49
CA GLN A 53 2.70 -13.28 13.29
C GLN A 53 3.13 -14.33 12.26
N HIS A 54 2.61 -14.17 11.06
CA HIS A 54 2.93 -14.95 9.88
C HIS A 54 4.18 -14.37 9.19
N TYR A 55 5.17 -15.22 8.89
CA TYR A 55 6.35 -14.86 8.10
C TYR A 55 6.44 -15.74 6.87
N GLU A 56 6.72 -15.14 5.71
CA GLU A 56 6.87 -15.87 4.46
C GLU A 56 8.17 -15.53 3.73
N SER A 57 8.66 -16.48 2.94
CA SER A 57 9.79 -16.27 2.03
C SER A 57 9.48 -16.93 0.70
N ARG A 58 9.73 -16.22 -0.39
CA ARG A 58 9.54 -16.75 -1.74
C ARG A 58 10.55 -17.85 -2.03
N PHE A 59 10.06 -18.89 -2.68
CA PHE A 59 10.90 -19.90 -3.25
C PHE A 59 11.62 -19.36 -4.49
N ASN A 60 12.96 -19.26 -4.44
CA ASN A 60 13.78 -19.03 -5.62
C ASN A 60 14.36 -20.37 -6.13
N HIS A 61 14.42 -20.58 -7.44
CA HIS A 61 14.99 -21.77 -8.11
C HIS A 61 16.45 -22.08 -7.67
N ASP A 62 17.19 -21.07 -7.20
CA ASP A 62 18.53 -21.24 -6.64
C ASP A 62 18.54 -22.01 -5.30
N THR A 63 17.37 -22.27 -4.69
CA THR A 63 17.22 -23.03 -3.43
C THR A 63 17.05 -24.54 -3.64
N THR A 64 17.45 -25.07 -4.80
CA THR A 64 17.38 -26.52 -5.09
C THR A 64 18.12 -27.35 -4.03
N GLU A 65 19.29 -26.89 -3.56
CA GLU A 65 20.04 -27.54 -2.48
C GLU A 65 19.26 -27.56 -1.16
N PHE A 66 18.54 -26.48 -0.85
CA PHE A 66 17.70 -26.41 0.34
C PHE A 66 16.51 -27.37 0.25
N ILE A 67 15.81 -27.46 -0.89
CA ILE A 67 14.73 -28.46 -1.04
C ILE A 67 15.26 -29.87 -0.82
N GLU A 68 16.36 -30.22 -1.50
CA GLU A 68 16.88 -31.59 -1.40
C GLU A 68 17.37 -31.90 0.01
N ALA A 69 17.94 -30.91 0.71
CA ALA A 69 18.23 -31.00 2.13
C ALA A 69 16.96 -31.23 2.95
N VAL A 70 15.90 -30.42 2.80
CA VAL A 70 14.65 -30.60 3.56
C VAL A 70 13.97 -31.93 3.21
N LYS A 71 13.97 -32.37 1.95
CA LYS A 71 13.36 -33.65 1.52
C LYS A 71 14.00 -34.87 2.16
N SER A 72 15.33 -34.86 2.27
CA SER A 72 16.13 -35.99 2.75
C SER A 72 16.49 -35.90 4.24
N GLY A 73 16.40 -34.70 4.80
CA GLY A 73 16.79 -34.38 6.16
C GLY A 73 15.86 -34.95 7.21
N LYS A 74 16.38 -35.11 8.42
CA LYS A 74 15.66 -35.64 9.59
C LYS A 74 15.29 -34.57 10.59
N THR A 75 16.05 -33.48 10.63
CA THR A 75 15.89 -32.39 11.59
C THR A 75 15.97 -31.05 10.88
N LEU A 76 15.10 -30.12 11.26
CA LEU A 76 15.13 -28.74 10.82
C LEU A 76 15.21 -27.84 12.06
N SER A 77 16.27 -27.05 12.16
CA SER A 77 16.44 -26.01 13.15
C SER A 77 16.32 -24.64 12.49
N ILE A 78 15.56 -23.73 13.09
CA ILE A 78 15.39 -22.37 12.58
C ILE A 78 15.86 -21.39 13.64
N ARG A 79 16.55 -20.33 13.23
CA ARG A 79 16.99 -19.23 14.09
C ARG A 79 16.80 -17.89 13.39
N SER A 80 16.12 -16.95 14.04
CA SER A 80 16.01 -15.55 13.62
C SER A 80 15.80 -14.67 14.84
N ASP A 81 16.23 -13.41 14.75
CA ASP A 81 16.09 -12.43 15.83
C ASP A 81 14.61 -12.08 16.11
N LEU A 82 13.73 -12.19 15.10
CA LEU A 82 12.29 -11.90 15.24
C LEU A 82 11.45 -13.15 15.50
N ILE A 83 11.82 -14.27 14.90
CA ILE A 83 11.07 -15.54 15.00
C ILE A 83 11.48 -16.34 16.25
N GLY A 84 12.68 -16.09 16.77
CA GLY A 84 13.32 -16.88 17.82
C GLY A 84 14.02 -18.11 17.26
N SER A 85 14.18 -19.14 18.11
CA SER A 85 14.83 -20.40 17.72
C SER A 85 14.02 -21.61 18.11
N PHE A 86 13.84 -22.54 17.18
CA PHE A 86 13.22 -23.83 17.45
C PHE A 86 13.82 -24.94 16.58
N THR A 87 13.55 -26.18 16.94
CA THR A 87 13.99 -27.36 16.19
C THR A 87 12.85 -28.35 16.11
N THR A 88 12.62 -28.92 14.93
CA THR A 88 11.57 -29.89 14.68
C THR A 88 12.12 -31.10 13.92
N SER A 89 11.46 -32.25 14.10
CA SER A 89 11.78 -33.46 13.35
C SER A 89 11.03 -33.47 12.02
N LEU A 90 11.76 -33.79 10.95
CA LEU A 90 11.23 -33.94 9.61
C LEU A 90 10.83 -35.42 9.40
N ASN A 91 9.57 -35.74 9.65
CA ASN A 91 9.05 -37.10 9.50
C ASN A 91 8.64 -37.38 8.05
N GLN A 92 9.59 -37.85 7.23
CA GLN A 92 9.40 -38.13 5.80
C GLN A 92 8.85 -36.92 5.01
N PRO A 93 9.49 -35.75 5.11
CA PRO A 93 9.00 -34.51 4.49
C PRO A 93 8.95 -34.61 2.96
N GLY A 94 9.73 -35.51 2.35
CA GLY A 94 9.87 -35.64 0.91
C GLY A 94 8.55 -35.83 0.15
N LYS A 95 7.61 -36.64 0.69
CA LYS A 95 6.31 -36.85 0.03
C LYS A 95 5.45 -35.58 0.07
N GLY A 96 5.31 -34.95 1.24
CA GLY A 96 4.50 -33.73 1.37
C GLY A 96 5.07 -32.55 0.56
N ILE A 97 6.39 -32.41 0.52
CA ILE A 97 7.06 -31.38 -0.30
C ILE A 97 6.83 -31.65 -1.79
N ALA A 98 7.00 -32.90 -2.24
CA ALA A 98 6.75 -33.27 -3.63
C ALA A 98 5.29 -33.01 -4.04
N ASP A 99 4.32 -33.38 -3.21
CA ASP A 99 2.89 -33.17 -3.47
C ASP A 99 2.55 -31.66 -3.62
N VAL A 100 3.14 -30.80 -2.77
CA VAL A 100 2.95 -29.34 -2.85
C VAL A 100 3.60 -28.76 -4.10
N ILE A 101 4.83 -29.18 -4.44
CA ILE A 101 5.52 -28.74 -5.67
C ILE A 101 4.71 -29.16 -6.90
N GLU A 102 4.28 -30.42 -6.98
CA GLU A 102 3.51 -30.93 -8.12
C GLU A 102 2.17 -30.20 -8.25
N SER A 103 1.48 -29.96 -7.14
CA SER A 103 0.25 -29.15 -7.12
C SER A 103 0.51 -27.73 -7.65
N CYS A 104 1.65 -27.14 -7.30
CA CYS A 104 2.03 -25.81 -7.78
C CYS A 104 2.32 -25.78 -9.27
N VAL A 105 3.09 -26.74 -9.77
CA VAL A 105 3.37 -26.90 -11.21
C VAL A 105 2.09 -27.12 -12.02
N LYS A 106 1.16 -27.94 -11.51
CA LYS A 106 -0.14 -28.16 -12.17
C LYS A 106 -0.98 -26.88 -12.22
N ARG A 107 -0.96 -26.07 -11.15
CA ARG A 107 -1.60 -24.75 -11.14
C ARG A 107 -0.92 -23.81 -12.13
N ALA A 108 0.41 -23.83 -12.24
CA ALA A 108 1.18 -23.00 -13.17
C ALA A 108 0.79 -23.31 -14.60
N ALA A 109 0.78 -24.59 -14.95
CA ALA A 109 0.38 -25.06 -16.27
C ALA A 109 -1.06 -24.64 -16.60
N LYS A 110 -1.99 -24.67 -15.63
CA LYS A 110 -3.37 -24.25 -15.83
C LYS A 110 -3.49 -22.73 -16.03
N THR A 111 -2.78 -21.92 -15.24
CA THR A 111 -2.77 -20.47 -15.40
C THR A 111 -2.12 -20.05 -16.71
N ALA A 112 -0.98 -20.65 -17.05
CA ALA A 112 -0.31 -20.45 -18.33
C ALA A 112 -1.20 -20.85 -19.52
N ALA A 113 -1.93 -21.97 -19.43
CA ALA A 113 -2.88 -22.37 -20.47
C ALA A 113 -4.05 -21.37 -20.62
N GLY A 114 -4.46 -20.71 -19.52
CA GLY A 114 -5.40 -19.59 -19.57
C GLY A 114 -4.81 -18.33 -20.22
N GLN A 115 -3.54 -18.00 -19.91
CA GLN A 115 -2.81 -16.90 -20.56
C GLN A 115 -2.57 -17.11 -22.06
N VAL A 116 -2.47 -18.37 -22.53
CA VAL A 116 -2.34 -18.65 -23.97
C VAL A 116 -3.57 -18.16 -24.75
N GLN A 117 -4.77 -18.19 -24.16
CA GLN A 117 -5.97 -17.61 -24.80
C GLN A 117 -5.99 -16.08 -24.81
N SER A 118 -5.35 -15.39 -23.85
CA SER A 118 -5.32 -13.93 -23.80
C SER A 118 -4.29 -13.31 -24.77
N SER A 119 -3.31 -14.08 -25.24
CA SER A 119 -2.28 -13.63 -26.20
C SER A 119 -2.81 -13.19 -27.57
N GLN A 120 -4.11 -13.40 -27.84
CA GLN A 120 -4.78 -12.95 -29.07
C GLN A 120 -5.36 -11.53 -28.98
N ILE A 121 -5.36 -10.89 -27.81
CA ILE A 121 -5.84 -9.51 -27.67
C ILE A 121 -4.77 -8.59 -28.25
N ALA A 122 -5.09 -7.95 -29.37
CA ALA A 122 -4.23 -6.95 -29.99
C ALA A 122 -3.92 -5.84 -28.99
N PRO A 123 -2.67 -5.33 -28.94
CA PRO A 123 -2.32 -4.25 -28.05
C PRO A 123 -3.09 -2.99 -28.45
N PRO A 124 -3.51 -2.19 -27.48
CA PRO A 124 -4.18 -0.92 -27.74
C PRO A 124 -3.19 0.14 -28.24
N ASP A 125 -3.75 1.28 -28.66
CA ASP A 125 -2.99 2.49 -28.93
C ASP A 125 -2.27 2.96 -27.66
N GLU A 126 -0.98 3.27 -27.77
CA GLU A 126 -0.14 3.71 -26.63
C GLU A 126 -0.56 5.07 -26.06
N THR A 127 -1.36 5.84 -26.80
CA THR A 127 -1.90 7.12 -26.35
C THR A 127 -3.09 6.98 -25.41
N ASP A 128 -3.76 5.83 -25.38
CA ASP A 128 -4.86 5.54 -24.44
C ASP A 128 -4.35 4.68 -23.27
N ILE A 129 -3.90 5.36 -22.22
CA ILE A 129 -3.38 4.70 -21.01
C ILE A 129 -4.45 3.79 -20.39
N GLY A 130 -5.74 4.14 -20.45
CA GLY A 130 -6.81 3.32 -19.88
C GLY A 130 -6.96 1.98 -20.60
N ASP A 131 -6.92 2.00 -21.93
CA ASP A 131 -6.93 0.77 -22.71
C ASP A 131 -5.64 -0.04 -22.52
N VAL A 132 -4.48 0.61 -22.38
CA VAL A 132 -3.20 -0.07 -22.04
C VAL A 132 -3.29 -0.77 -20.67
N VAL A 133 -3.86 -0.11 -19.65
CA VAL A 133 -4.12 -0.69 -18.33
C VAL A 133 -5.05 -1.90 -18.46
N ARG A 134 -6.19 -1.76 -19.15
CA ARG A 134 -7.12 -2.87 -19.37
C ARG A 134 -6.42 -4.06 -20.02
N TRP A 135 -5.71 -3.82 -21.13
CA TRP A 135 -5.01 -4.85 -21.89
C TRP A 135 -3.98 -5.61 -21.05
N VAL A 136 -3.17 -4.89 -20.27
CA VAL A 136 -2.12 -5.55 -19.46
C VAL A 136 -2.74 -6.42 -18.37
N PHE A 137 -3.85 -6.01 -17.75
CA PHE A 137 -4.52 -6.86 -16.77
C PHE A 137 -5.26 -8.04 -17.40
N GLU A 138 -5.98 -7.84 -18.49
CA GLU A 138 -6.67 -8.93 -19.21
C GLU A 138 -5.70 -10.01 -19.70
N THR A 139 -4.48 -9.61 -20.07
CA THR A 139 -3.42 -10.55 -20.46
C THR A 139 -2.77 -11.26 -19.27
N ASN A 140 -2.88 -10.71 -18.05
CA ASN A 140 -2.30 -11.26 -16.82
C ASN A 140 -3.37 -11.85 -15.88
N ALA A 141 -4.44 -12.46 -16.41
CA ALA A 141 -5.51 -13.06 -15.59
C ALA A 141 -6.08 -12.07 -14.54
N CYS A 142 -6.17 -10.80 -14.92
CA CYS A 142 -6.74 -9.70 -14.16
C CYS A 142 -6.01 -9.33 -12.88
N MET A 143 -4.79 -9.82 -12.70
CA MET A 143 -3.90 -9.44 -11.61
C MET A 143 -2.47 -9.31 -12.09
N ALA A 144 -1.73 -8.34 -11.58
CA ALA A 144 -0.33 -8.20 -11.91
C ALA A 144 0.41 -7.52 -10.76
N THR A 145 1.65 -7.93 -10.52
CA THR A 145 2.55 -7.16 -9.65
C THR A 145 2.98 -5.87 -10.34
N GLU A 146 3.41 -4.88 -9.57
CA GLU A 146 3.98 -3.65 -10.14
C GLU A 146 5.15 -3.94 -11.09
N SER A 147 6.01 -4.90 -10.74
CA SER A 147 7.13 -5.31 -11.58
C SER A 147 6.66 -6.00 -12.86
N GLN A 148 5.64 -6.87 -12.78
CA GLN A 148 5.05 -7.51 -13.96
C GLN A 148 4.41 -6.49 -14.90
N LEU A 149 3.67 -5.52 -14.36
CA LEU A 149 3.10 -4.40 -15.12
C LEU A 149 4.22 -3.62 -15.80
N PHE A 150 5.22 -3.17 -15.02
CA PHE A 150 6.32 -2.39 -15.53
C PHE A 150 7.09 -3.14 -16.63
N ASP A 151 7.46 -4.40 -16.41
CA ASP A 151 8.22 -5.19 -17.38
C ASP A 151 7.44 -5.45 -18.66
N ALA A 152 6.15 -5.80 -18.54
CA ALA A 152 5.27 -6.02 -19.69
C ALA A 152 5.14 -4.76 -20.56
N LEU A 153 5.05 -3.59 -19.92
CA LEU A 153 4.91 -2.31 -20.60
C LEU A 153 6.25 -1.80 -21.13
N ASN A 154 7.32 -1.87 -20.35
CA ASN A 154 8.64 -1.36 -20.69
C ASN A 154 9.20 -2.08 -21.93
N LYS A 155 9.02 -3.41 -21.99
CA LYS A 155 9.45 -4.20 -23.15
C LYS A 155 8.77 -3.76 -24.45
N ARG A 156 7.56 -3.20 -24.38
CA ARG A 156 6.72 -2.93 -25.55
C ARG A 156 6.63 -1.45 -25.91
N PHE A 157 6.46 -0.60 -24.92
CA PHE A 157 6.17 0.83 -25.05
C PHE A 157 7.28 1.72 -24.46
N GLY A 158 8.31 1.11 -23.88
CA GLY A 158 9.42 1.82 -23.24
C GLY A 158 9.13 2.29 -21.81
N THR A 159 10.20 2.71 -21.14
CA THR A 159 10.22 2.97 -19.69
C THR A 159 9.29 4.09 -19.26
N MET A 160 9.17 5.15 -20.07
CA MET A 160 8.35 6.30 -19.74
C MET A 160 6.87 5.96 -19.70
N LEU A 161 6.35 5.22 -20.70
CA LEU A 161 4.94 4.80 -20.68
C LEU A 161 4.72 3.78 -19.56
N ALA A 162 5.63 2.84 -19.36
CA ALA A 162 5.55 1.87 -18.25
C ALA A 162 5.36 2.56 -16.89
N ASN A 163 6.16 3.60 -16.61
CA ASN A 163 6.01 4.41 -15.40
C ASN A 163 4.64 5.10 -15.35
N LYS A 164 4.25 5.82 -16.42
CA LYS A 164 2.95 6.54 -16.47
C LYS A 164 1.77 5.60 -16.25
N THR A 165 1.80 4.41 -16.84
CA THR A 165 0.76 3.40 -16.69
C THR A 165 0.75 2.81 -15.29
N VAL A 166 1.88 2.45 -14.69
CA VAL A 166 1.93 1.96 -13.30
C VAL A 166 1.32 2.98 -12.32
N ILE A 167 1.60 4.27 -12.55
CA ILE A 167 0.99 5.36 -11.79
C ILE A 167 -0.52 5.41 -12.02
N ALA A 168 -0.95 5.33 -13.27
CA ALA A 168 -2.38 5.31 -13.62
C ALA A 168 -3.10 4.12 -12.94
N VAL A 169 -2.52 2.92 -12.98
CA VAL A 169 -3.04 1.72 -12.30
C VAL A 169 -3.28 1.99 -10.81
N SER A 170 -2.35 2.65 -10.13
CA SER A 170 -2.48 2.93 -8.70
C SER A 170 -3.57 3.95 -8.34
N ASN A 171 -4.06 4.70 -9.33
CA ASN A 171 -5.10 5.72 -9.17
C ASN A 171 -6.43 5.33 -9.83
N ASP A 172 -6.46 4.20 -10.55
CA ASP A 172 -7.64 3.75 -11.26
C ASP A 172 -8.65 3.16 -10.26
N ALA A 173 -9.90 3.66 -10.31
CA ALA A 173 -10.95 3.22 -9.40
C ALA A 173 -11.35 1.75 -9.59
N ASP A 174 -11.05 1.18 -10.76
CA ASP A 174 -11.31 -0.22 -11.08
C ASP A 174 -10.12 -1.13 -10.72
N VAL A 175 -9.04 -0.59 -10.15
CA VAL A 175 -7.89 -1.35 -9.66
C VAL A 175 -7.91 -1.40 -8.13
N THR A 176 -7.79 -2.62 -7.58
CA THR A 176 -7.61 -2.85 -6.15
C THR A 176 -6.18 -3.31 -5.87
N LEU A 177 -5.57 -2.76 -4.81
CA LEU A 177 -4.31 -3.26 -4.27
C LEU A 177 -4.55 -4.50 -3.40
N MET A 178 -4.06 -5.66 -3.85
CA MET A 178 -4.18 -6.95 -3.16
C MET A 178 -2.97 -7.24 -2.24
N SER A 179 -1.76 -7.07 -2.80
CA SER A 179 -0.41 -7.21 -2.23
C SER A 179 0.24 -5.86 -1.93
N ARG A 180 1.05 -5.68 -0.87
CA ARG A 180 2.12 -4.65 -0.80
C ARG A 180 3.53 -5.24 -0.88
N ALA A 181 3.67 -6.56 -0.74
CA ALA A 181 4.95 -7.26 -0.78
C ALA A 181 4.78 -8.58 -1.55
N PRO A 182 4.84 -8.55 -2.90
CA PRO A 182 5.04 -7.38 -3.76
C PRO A 182 3.74 -6.59 -3.91
N TYR A 183 3.83 -5.33 -4.35
CA TYR A 183 2.63 -4.61 -4.75
C TYR A 183 1.95 -5.36 -5.88
N THR A 184 0.75 -5.87 -5.58
CA THR A 184 -0.02 -6.73 -6.46
C THR A 184 -1.36 -6.09 -6.65
N TYR A 185 -1.74 -5.87 -7.89
CA TYR A 185 -2.98 -5.21 -8.25
C TYR A 185 -3.93 -6.23 -8.84
N ARG A 186 -5.23 -5.98 -8.66
CA ARG A 186 -6.30 -6.67 -9.37
C ARG A 186 -7.14 -5.62 -10.08
N PHE A 187 -7.38 -5.82 -11.36
CA PHE A 187 -8.29 -4.98 -12.14
C PHE A 187 -9.67 -5.62 -12.20
N ALA A 188 -10.72 -4.80 -12.16
CA ALA A 188 -12.11 -5.22 -12.28
C ALA A 188 -12.87 -4.43 -13.39
N GLY A 189 -12.21 -3.47 -14.04
CA GLY A 189 -12.83 -2.51 -14.97
C GLY A 189 -13.12 -3.05 -16.37
N SER A 190 -13.10 -4.38 -16.55
CA SER A 190 -13.50 -5.00 -17.80
C SER A 190 -14.38 -6.22 -17.58
N GLU A 191 -15.16 -6.58 -18.61
CA GLU A 191 -16.02 -7.77 -18.57
C GLU A 191 -15.21 -9.05 -18.32
N VAL A 192 -13.97 -9.10 -18.84
CA VAL A 192 -13.04 -10.22 -18.62
C VAL A 192 -12.60 -10.30 -17.15
N CYS A 193 -12.42 -9.14 -16.52
CA CYS A 193 -11.86 -9.03 -15.18
C CYS A 193 -12.87 -8.87 -14.04
N GLY A 194 -14.16 -8.86 -14.37
CA GLY A 194 -15.25 -8.97 -13.40
C GLY A 194 -16.43 -8.02 -13.62
N GLY A 195 -16.32 -7.05 -14.53
CA GLY A 195 -17.25 -5.92 -14.61
C GLY A 195 -17.32 -5.15 -13.28
N ALA A 196 -18.04 -4.02 -13.23
CA ALA A 196 -18.23 -3.26 -11.98
C ALA A 196 -18.48 -4.22 -10.80
N ARG A 197 -17.63 -4.20 -9.76
CA ARG A 197 -17.70 -5.09 -8.58
C ARG A 197 -19.14 -5.10 -8.09
N LYS A 198 -19.89 -6.14 -8.46
CA LYS A 198 -21.21 -6.40 -7.90
C LYS A 198 -20.95 -7.01 -6.54
N LEU A 199 -21.83 -6.69 -5.59
CA LEU A 199 -21.84 -7.33 -4.30
C LEU A 199 -21.73 -8.86 -4.49
N SER A 200 -20.73 -9.48 -3.88
CA SER A 200 -20.55 -10.93 -4.00
C SER A 200 -21.84 -11.63 -3.58
N PRO A 201 -22.36 -12.60 -4.37
CA PRO A 201 -23.58 -13.32 -4.03
C PRO A 201 -23.46 -14.11 -2.73
N ASP A 202 -22.22 -14.35 -2.26
CA ASP A 202 -21.93 -15.05 -1.00
C ASP A 202 -21.99 -14.13 0.23
N ILE A 203 -22.14 -12.81 0.06
CA ILE A 203 -22.32 -11.89 1.17
C ILE A 203 -23.75 -12.04 1.71
N ASP A 204 -23.84 -12.48 2.96
CA ASP A 204 -25.11 -12.52 3.69
C ASP A 204 -25.57 -11.08 3.98
N ILE A 205 -26.50 -10.57 3.16
CA ILE A 205 -27.05 -9.22 3.30
C ILE A 205 -28.20 -9.24 4.31
N ARG A 206 -28.03 -8.48 5.39
CA ARG A 206 -29.12 -8.26 6.34
C ARG A 206 -30.09 -7.18 5.84
N PRO A 207 -31.41 -7.37 6.04
CA PRO A 207 -32.43 -6.48 5.50
C PRO A 207 -32.35 -5.05 6.05
N ILE A 208 -32.75 -4.10 5.22
CA ILE A 208 -32.74 -2.65 5.47
C ILE A 208 -33.54 -2.30 6.73
N THR A 209 -32.97 -1.50 7.62
CA THR A 209 -33.76 -0.77 8.61
C THR A 209 -34.41 0.46 7.99
N ASP A 210 -35.67 0.71 8.34
CA ASP A 210 -36.43 1.87 7.84
C ASP A 210 -35.90 3.23 8.37
N LYS A 211 -34.96 3.19 9.32
CA LYS A 211 -34.33 4.37 9.90
C LYS A 211 -33.35 4.99 8.90
N GLY A 212 -33.52 6.29 8.68
CA GLY A 212 -32.61 7.07 7.84
C GLY A 212 -31.42 7.59 8.62
N TRP A 213 -30.62 8.44 7.97
CA TRP A 213 -29.52 9.14 8.61
C TRP A 213 -30.02 10.16 9.64
N GLU A 214 -29.34 10.20 10.79
CA GLU A 214 -29.65 11.09 11.91
C GLU A 214 -28.38 11.71 12.50
N PRO A 215 -28.46 12.90 13.14
CA PRO A 215 -27.33 13.48 13.85
C PRO A 215 -26.84 12.58 14.99
N ILE A 216 -25.53 12.49 15.19
CA ILE A 216 -24.96 11.80 16.35
C ILE A 216 -25.36 12.53 17.63
N ALA A 217 -26.19 11.90 18.46
CA ALA A 217 -26.75 12.51 19.67
C ALA A 217 -25.70 12.69 20.78
N ASN A 218 -24.77 11.75 20.91
CA ASN A 218 -23.74 11.77 21.95
C ASN A 218 -22.53 12.60 21.50
N LYS A 219 -22.33 13.77 22.12
CA LYS A 219 -21.18 14.65 21.86
C LYS A 219 -19.82 13.98 22.10
N ALA A 220 -19.75 13.01 23.02
CA ALA A 220 -18.52 12.26 23.28
C ALA A 220 -18.14 11.33 22.12
N SER A 221 -19.12 10.93 21.32
CA SER A 221 -18.92 10.16 20.08
C SER A 221 -18.61 11.06 18.89
N GLY A 222 -18.34 12.36 19.09
CA GLY A 222 -18.05 13.34 18.04
C GLY A 222 -19.29 14.07 17.51
N ARG A 223 -19.06 14.94 16.52
CA ARG A 223 -20.13 15.65 15.79
C ARG A 223 -20.23 15.10 14.38
N GLY A 224 -21.44 14.83 13.91
CA GLY A 224 -21.64 14.24 12.59
C GLY A 224 -23.02 13.63 12.42
N ALA A 225 -23.10 12.64 11.53
CA ALA A 225 -24.31 11.91 11.24
C ALA A 225 -24.04 10.39 11.23
N ALA A 226 -25.05 9.60 11.57
CA ALA A 226 -24.98 8.16 11.57
C ALA A 226 -26.28 7.54 11.02
N VAL A 227 -26.17 6.32 10.51
CA VAL A 227 -27.28 5.44 10.18
C VAL A 227 -27.03 4.09 10.87
N CYS A 228 -28.05 3.57 11.54
CA CYS A 228 -27.93 2.37 12.38
C CYS A 228 -28.91 1.29 11.94
N THR A 229 -28.47 0.04 12.05
CA THR A 229 -29.39 -1.11 12.13
C THR A 229 -29.60 -1.46 13.60
N ASN A 230 -30.84 -1.75 13.97
CA ASN A 230 -31.19 -2.27 15.28
C ASN A 230 -31.59 -3.73 15.08
N GLU A 231 -30.71 -4.66 15.42
CA GLU A 231 -31.06 -6.06 15.55
C GLU A 231 -31.11 -6.40 17.04
N GLU A 232 -31.97 -7.36 17.38
CA GLU A 232 -32.56 -7.65 18.70
C GLU A 232 -31.62 -7.48 19.92
N GLU A 233 -30.31 -7.70 19.77
CA GLU A 233 -29.28 -7.43 20.80
C GLU A 233 -27.95 -6.83 20.27
N ASN A 234 -27.79 -6.69 18.94
CA ASN A 234 -26.59 -6.14 18.32
C ASN A 234 -27.01 -4.98 17.40
N PHE A 235 -26.39 -3.82 17.57
CA PHE A 235 -26.54 -2.74 16.60
C PHE A 235 -25.22 -2.57 15.85
N ILE A 236 -25.31 -2.13 14.60
CA ILE A 236 -24.19 -1.57 13.85
C ILE A 236 -24.63 -0.23 13.28
N CYS A 237 -23.80 0.78 13.45
CA CYS A 237 -24.01 2.11 12.93
C CYS A 237 -22.83 2.51 12.06
N PHE A 238 -23.12 2.92 10.83
CA PHE A 238 -22.16 3.62 10.00
C PHE A 238 -22.27 5.12 10.26
N ALA A 239 -21.15 5.80 10.50
CA ALA A 239 -21.13 7.21 10.83
C ALA A 239 -20.05 7.97 10.06
N LEU A 240 -20.38 9.22 9.73
CA LEU A 240 -19.46 10.25 9.24
C LEU A 240 -19.41 11.34 10.31
N ARG A 241 -18.24 11.50 10.94
CA ARG A 241 -18.09 12.39 12.09
C ARG A 241 -16.73 13.07 12.13
N CYS A 242 -16.57 13.96 13.09
CA CYS A 242 -15.27 14.45 13.54
C CYS A 242 -15.28 14.59 15.07
N VAL A 243 -14.13 14.26 15.67
CA VAL A 243 -13.79 14.67 17.03
C VAL A 243 -13.21 16.09 17.03
N GLN A 244 -13.25 16.78 18.17
CA GLN A 244 -12.96 18.20 18.28
C GLN A 244 -11.66 18.62 17.56
N GLY A 245 -11.78 19.44 16.50
CA GLY A 245 -10.66 19.94 15.71
C GLY A 245 -10.10 18.98 14.66
N SER A 246 -10.59 17.74 14.60
CA SER A 246 -10.17 16.72 13.63
C SER A 246 -10.95 16.83 12.32
N PRO A 247 -10.39 16.38 11.19
CA PRO A 247 -11.13 16.25 9.94
C PRO A 247 -12.29 15.24 10.06
N LEU A 248 -13.10 15.16 9.01
CA LEU A 248 -14.11 14.10 8.89
C LEU A 248 -13.42 12.72 8.92
N GLU A 249 -14.08 11.71 9.48
CA GLU A 249 -13.63 10.32 9.55
C GLU A 249 -14.81 9.36 9.33
N TYR A 250 -14.53 8.16 8.83
CA TYR A 250 -15.48 7.04 8.87
C TYR A 250 -15.45 6.41 10.26
N THR A 251 -16.60 6.09 10.82
CA THR A 251 -16.68 5.37 12.11
C THR A 251 -17.78 4.33 12.06
N ILE A 252 -17.46 3.13 12.56
CA ILE A 252 -18.45 2.09 12.80
C ILE A 252 -18.63 1.94 14.31
N PHE A 253 -19.83 2.19 14.80
CA PHE A 253 -20.23 1.82 16.15
C PHE A 253 -20.93 0.47 16.08
N PHE A 254 -20.61 -0.44 16.96
CA PHE A 254 -21.29 -1.72 16.99
C PHE A 254 -21.38 -2.25 18.42
N SER A 255 -22.31 -3.18 18.66
CA SER A 255 -22.40 -3.94 19.90
C SER A 255 -22.14 -5.41 19.57
N GLY A 256 -21.17 -6.02 20.25
CA GLY A 256 -20.81 -7.43 20.08
C GLY A 256 -19.67 -7.68 19.09
N GLY A 257 -18.86 -8.72 19.32
CA GLY A 257 -17.67 -9.03 18.53
C GLY A 257 -16.37 -8.46 19.12
N GLN A 258 -15.27 -9.13 18.84
CA GLN A 258 -13.90 -8.73 19.21
C GLN A 258 -13.10 -8.53 17.92
N PHE A 259 -12.62 -7.32 17.69
CA PHE A 259 -11.70 -7.01 16.61
C PHE A 259 -10.33 -6.71 17.23
N LEU A 260 -9.35 -7.58 16.95
CA LEU A 260 -8.01 -7.49 17.52
C LEU A 260 -7.04 -6.68 16.64
N GLY A 261 -7.43 -6.35 15.41
CA GLY A 261 -6.60 -5.62 14.46
C GLY A 261 -7.44 -4.87 13.41
N PRO A 262 -6.77 -4.26 12.41
CA PRO A 262 -7.42 -3.63 11.29
C PRO A 262 -8.33 -4.59 10.54
N VAL A 263 -9.47 -4.09 10.05
CA VAL A 263 -10.46 -4.91 9.34
C VAL A 263 -10.77 -4.27 7.99
N PRO A 264 -10.54 -4.96 6.87
CA PRO A 264 -10.97 -4.46 5.57
C PRO A 264 -12.50 -4.47 5.50
N ALA A 265 -13.05 -3.40 4.94
CA ALA A 265 -14.48 -3.27 4.71
C ALA A 265 -14.75 -2.62 3.36
N GLU A 266 -15.83 -3.04 2.72
CA GLU A 266 -16.23 -2.55 1.41
C GLU A 266 -17.54 -1.77 1.53
N ILE A 267 -17.62 -0.64 0.82
CA ILE A 267 -18.81 0.19 0.72
C ILE A 267 -19.41 0.01 -0.67
N TYR A 268 -20.68 -0.37 -0.71
CA TYR A 268 -21.49 -0.43 -1.92
C TYR A 268 -22.65 0.55 -1.79
N VAL A 269 -23.01 1.22 -2.89
CA VAL A 269 -24.18 2.08 -2.99
C VAL A 269 -24.99 1.67 -4.21
N ASP A 270 -26.28 1.38 -3.99
CA ASP A 270 -27.20 0.86 -5.02
C ASP A 270 -26.58 -0.32 -5.80
N ASP A 271 -26.01 -1.28 -5.06
CA ASP A 271 -25.30 -2.49 -5.54
C ASP A 271 -23.98 -2.24 -6.29
N GLY A 272 -23.60 -0.98 -6.51
CA GLY A 272 -22.30 -0.62 -7.08
C GLY A 272 -21.25 -0.45 -6.00
N PHE A 273 -20.11 -1.12 -6.15
CA PHE A 273 -18.92 -0.88 -5.32
C PHE A 273 -18.47 0.59 -5.40
N VAL A 274 -18.04 1.14 -4.28
CA VAL A 274 -17.60 2.53 -4.18
C VAL A 274 -16.18 2.66 -3.66
N GLU A 275 -15.86 2.04 -2.52
CA GLU A 275 -14.54 2.13 -1.90
C GLU A 275 -14.31 0.94 -0.96
N GLU A 276 -13.05 0.55 -0.82
CA GLU A 276 -12.58 -0.36 0.23
C GLU A 276 -11.82 0.48 1.27
N ILE A 277 -12.19 0.33 2.54
CA ILE A 277 -11.60 1.06 3.66
C ILE A 277 -11.02 0.08 4.67
N GLU A 278 -9.90 0.46 5.30
CA GLU A 278 -9.29 -0.31 6.38
C GLU A 278 -9.67 0.33 7.73
N LEU A 279 -10.42 -0.43 8.54
CA LEU A 279 -10.94 0.04 9.81
C LEU A 279 -10.04 -0.39 10.97
N SER A 280 -9.50 0.56 11.72
CA SER A 280 -8.73 0.32 12.94
C SER A 280 -9.62 0.32 14.20
N PRO A 281 -9.42 -0.59 15.18
CA PRO A 281 -10.15 -0.57 16.44
C PRO A 281 -9.73 0.63 17.31
N VAL A 282 -10.70 1.45 17.72
CA VAL A 282 -10.51 2.58 18.65
C VAL A 282 -10.87 2.17 20.07
N LYS A 283 -11.94 1.40 20.22
CA LYS A 283 -12.34 0.79 21.48
C LYS A 283 -12.61 -0.68 21.24
N PRO A 284 -11.91 -1.59 21.94
CA PRO A 284 -12.20 -3.01 21.87
C PRO A 284 -13.72 -3.24 22.06
N ASN A 285 -14.34 -3.92 21.11
CA ASN A 285 -15.75 -4.37 21.15
C ASN A 285 -16.83 -3.31 20.95
N SER A 286 -16.48 -2.07 20.55
CA SER A 286 -17.53 -1.04 20.36
C SER A 286 -17.30 -0.02 19.25
N GLU A 287 -16.07 0.16 18.78
CA GLU A 287 -15.76 1.26 17.87
C GLU A 287 -14.59 0.94 16.94
N LEU A 288 -14.86 0.97 15.62
CA LEU A 288 -13.84 0.96 14.57
C LEU A 288 -13.81 2.31 13.83
N ARG A 289 -12.66 2.70 13.30
CA ARG A 289 -12.45 3.97 12.60
C ARG A 289 -11.55 3.82 11.38
N ALA A 290 -11.86 4.56 10.32
CA ALA A 290 -10.95 4.80 9.21
C ALA A 290 -10.88 6.31 8.92
N ASP A 291 -9.72 6.78 8.47
CA ASP A 291 -9.56 8.16 8.01
C ASP A 291 -10.41 8.38 6.75
N PHE A 292 -11.04 9.55 6.66
CA PHE A 292 -11.83 9.91 5.48
C PHE A 292 -10.90 10.46 4.39
N ASN A 293 -10.98 9.89 3.19
CA ASN A 293 -10.30 10.42 2.02
C ASN A 293 -11.19 11.47 1.31
N PRO A 294 -10.86 12.78 1.37
CA PRO A 294 -11.66 13.83 0.74
C PRO A 294 -11.73 13.72 -0.79
N GLY A 295 -10.82 12.98 -1.42
CA GLY A 295 -10.85 12.70 -2.86
C GLY A 295 -11.76 11.54 -3.26
N SER A 296 -12.36 10.79 -2.31
CA SER A 296 -13.16 9.62 -2.63
C SER A 296 -14.57 9.98 -3.13
N GLN A 297 -15.12 9.13 -4.00
CA GLN A 297 -16.49 9.29 -4.50
C GLN A 297 -17.56 8.88 -3.47
N VAL A 298 -17.16 8.43 -2.26
CA VAL A 298 -18.11 7.90 -1.28
C VAL A 298 -19.16 8.93 -0.89
N LEU A 299 -18.78 10.18 -0.59
CA LEU A 299 -19.77 11.16 -0.17
C LEU A 299 -20.78 11.50 -1.26
N SER A 300 -20.37 11.65 -2.52
CA SER A 300 -21.31 11.92 -3.61
C SER A 300 -22.26 10.75 -3.81
N ARG A 301 -21.74 9.51 -3.82
CA ARG A 301 -22.54 8.29 -3.91
C ARG A 301 -23.52 8.16 -2.75
N LEU A 302 -23.10 8.38 -1.50
CA LEU A 302 -23.97 8.32 -0.33
C LEU A 302 -25.06 9.40 -0.35
N LYS A 303 -24.77 10.60 -0.88
CA LYS A 303 -25.74 11.71 -0.98
C LYS A 303 -26.83 11.42 -2.02
N ASP A 304 -26.49 10.76 -3.12
CA ASP A 304 -27.40 10.57 -4.26
C ASP A 304 -28.00 9.14 -4.36
N GLY A 305 -27.44 8.18 -3.63
CA GLY A 305 -27.91 6.79 -3.59
C GLY A 305 -29.15 6.56 -2.72
N ARG A 306 -29.71 5.35 -2.79
CA ARG A 306 -30.91 4.92 -2.06
C ARG A 306 -30.59 3.95 -0.93
N THR A 307 -29.65 3.05 -1.17
CA THR A 307 -29.21 2.03 -0.22
C THR A 307 -27.70 1.95 -0.18
N MET A 308 -27.13 1.71 1.00
CA MET A 308 -25.73 1.41 1.17
C MET A 308 -25.60 0.00 1.74
N THR A 309 -24.73 -0.83 1.17
CA THR A 309 -24.29 -2.08 1.80
C THR A 309 -22.87 -1.88 2.29
N PHE A 310 -22.67 -2.10 3.58
CA PHE A 310 -21.37 -2.10 4.21
C PHE A 310 -20.97 -3.55 4.48
N ALA A 311 -19.96 -4.05 3.77
CA ALA A 311 -19.53 -5.43 3.87
C ALA A 311 -18.21 -5.54 4.65
N MET A 312 -18.18 -6.43 5.64
CA MET A 312 -16.99 -6.68 6.46
C MET A 312 -16.98 -8.14 6.90
N ALA A 313 -15.82 -8.80 6.84
CA ALA A 313 -15.64 -10.19 7.26
C ALA A 313 -16.69 -11.15 6.65
N GLY A 314 -17.02 -10.96 5.36
CA GLY A 314 -18.00 -11.77 4.62
C GLY A 314 -19.47 -11.50 4.96
N LYS A 315 -19.77 -10.53 5.83
CA LYS A 315 -21.15 -10.15 6.19
C LYS A 315 -21.49 -8.77 5.65
N GLY A 316 -22.70 -8.61 5.13
CA GLY A 316 -23.19 -7.35 4.58
C GLY A 316 -24.26 -6.73 5.47
N HIS A 317 -24.09 -5.47 5.83
CA HIS A 317 -25.09 -4.68 6.54
C HIS A 317 -25.67 -3.63 5.60
N GLN A 318 -26.98 -3.72 5.34
CA GLN A 318 -27.65 -2.78 4.47
C GLN A 318 -28.27 -1.63 5.27
N PHE A 319 -28.02 -0.40 4.84
CA PHE A 319 -28.50 0.83 5.43
C PHE A 319 -29.33 1.64 4.44
N SER A 320 -30.38 2.28 4.93
CA SER A 320 -31.12 3.26 4.14
C SER A 320 -30.30 4.55 3.98
N LEU A 321 -30.19 5.06 2.75
CA LEU A 321 -29.64 6.40 2.49
C LEU A 321 -30.71 7.49 2.58
N ARG A 322 -31.89 7.18 3.14
CA ARG A 322 -32.93 8.21 3.38
C ARG A 322 -32.36 9.30 4.29
N ARG A 323 -32.45 10.56 3.85
CA ARG A 323 -31.91 11.76 4.51
C ARG A 323 -30.37 11.86 4.56
N SER A 324 -29.63 10.96 3.91
CA SER A 324 -28.16 10.98 3.90
C SER A 324 -27.63 12.34 3.46
N LYS A 325 -28.12 12.88 2.33
CA LYS A 325 -27.66 14.15 1.76
C LYS A 325 -27.65 15.30 2.77
N ARG A 326 -28.79 15.52 3.42
CA ARG A 326 -28.97 16.60 4.41
C ARG A 326 -28.01 16.44 5.59
N GLU A 327 -27.86 15.23 6.11
CA GLU A 327 -27.07 14.99 7.31
C GLU A 327 -25.56 14.92 7.02
N ILE A 328 -25.15 14.45 5.84
CA ILE A 328 -23.76 14.49 5.39
C ILE A 328 -23.31 15.93 5.18
N GLU A 329 -24.10 16.74 4.46
CA GLU A 329 -23.80 18.17 4.26
C GLU A 329 -23.74 18.94 5.59
N ARG A 330 -24.52 18.51 6.58
CA ARG A 330 -24.44 19.04 7.94
C ARG A 330 -23.14 18.61 8.64
N ALA A 331 -22.73 17.35 8.52
CA ALA A 331 -21.48 16.86 9.09
C ALA A 331 -20.27 17.58 8.48
N GLU A 332 -20.23 17.75 7.16
CA GLU A 332 -19.18 18.51 6.45
C GLU A 332 -19.04 19.94 6.98
N LYS A 333 -20.15 20.61 7.32
CA LYS A 333 -20.13 21.98 7.90
C LYS A 333 -19.66 22.01 9.36
N LEU A 334 -19.89 20.93 10.12
CA LEU A 334 -19.52 20.84 11.53
C LEU A 334 -18.05 20.46 11.74
N CYS A 335 -17.45 19.82 10.74
CA CYS A 335 -16.08 19.36 10.78
C CYS A 335 -15.16 20.36 10.08
N PRO A 336 -14.06 20.81 10.72
CA PRO A 336 -13.11 21.68 10.06
C PRO A 336 -12.53 20.97 8.83
N ALA A 337 -12.41 21.69 7.72
CA ALA A 337 -11.51 21.26 6.65
C ALA A 337 -10.12 21.09 7.28
N SER A 338 -9.47 19.96 7.02
CA SER A 338 -8.17 19.57 7.57
C SER A 338 -7.26 20.78 7.79
N VAL A 339 -7.05 21.16 9.04
CA VAL A 339 -6.16 22.26 9.40
C VAL A 339 -4.74 21.80 9.07
N ARG A 340 -4.17 22.36 8.00
CA ARG A 340 -2.73 22.36 7.70
C ARG A 340 -1.98 22.59 9.01
N SER A 341 -1.15 21.63 9.43
CA SER A 341 -0.41 21.76 10.69
C SER A 341 0.68 22.83 10.54
N ASP A 342 0.52 23.95 11.22
CA ASP A 342 1.58 24.93 11.51
C ASP A 342 2.62 24.28 12.44
N LEU A 343 3.58 23.53 11.89
CA LEU A 343 4.74 23.05 12.64
C LEU A 343 5.80 24.16 12.69
N ASP A 344 6.35 24.34 13.90
CA ASP A 344 7.24 25.40 14.36
C ASP A 344 8.56 25.51 13.57
N ASP A 345 8.66 26.56 12.75
CA ASP A 345 9.79 26.94 11.87
C ASP A 345 11.05 27.44 12.61
N SER A 346 11.06 27.45 13.95
CA SER A 346 12.09 28.18 14.72
C SER A 346 13.46 27.48 14.86
N LEU A 347 13.66 26.29 14.29
CA LEU A 347 14.92 25.53 14.42
C LEU A 347 15.78 25.45 13.15
N ILE A 348 15.42 26.14 12.06
CA ILE A 348 16.23 26.15 10.83
C ILE A 348 17.13 27.39 10.79
N PRO A 349 18.48 27.25 10.76
CA PRO A 349 19.38 28.38 10.60
C PRO A 349 19.08 29.10 9.29
N LYS A 350 18.79 30.41 9.35
CA LYS A 350 18.54 31.23 8.17
C LYS A 350 19.79 31.26 7.29
N ALA A 351 19.76 30.53 6.16
CA ALA A 351 20.80 30.54 5.16
C ALA A 351 20.98 31.95 4.55
N SER A 352 22.18 32.23 4.03
CA SER A 352 22.45 33.47 3.30
C SER A 352 21.52 33.59 2.09
N THR A 353 20.96 34.78 1.86
CA THR A 353 19.90 35.03 0.86
C THR A 353 20.26 34.63 -0.57
N GLY A 354 21.55 34.59 -0.92
CA GLY A 354 22.02 34.16 -2.23
C GLY A 354 21.97 32.65 -2.45
N LEU A 355 22.39 31.86 -1.44
CA LEU A 355 22.39 30.39 -1.55
C LEU A 355 20.96 29.84 -1.61
N GLU A 356 20.07 30.42 -0.81
CA GLU A 356 18.67 30.02 -0.77
C GLU A 356 17.96 30.24 -2.12
N SER A 357 18.31 31.30 -2.85
CA SER A 357 17.76 31.54 -4.18
C SER A 357 18.16 30.45 -5.20
N LYS A 358 19.36 29.86 -5.06
CA LYS A 358 19.82 28.78 -5.95
C LYS A 358 19.14 27.45 -5.63
N VAL A 359 18.98 27.13 -4.34
CA VAL A 359 18.16 25.99 -3.92
C VAL A 359 16.74 26.12 -4.46
N GLN A 360 16.14 27.31 -4.35
CA GLN A 360 14.80 27.55 -4.85
C GLN A 360 14.68 27.42 -6.38
N ASN A 361 15.71 27.83 -7.13
CA ASN A 361 15.75 27.62 -8.58
C ASN A 361 15.78 26.13 -8.95
N GLN A 362 16.54 25.32 -8.22
CA GLN A 362 16.57 23.86 -8.43
C GLN A 362 15.25 23.20 -8.06
N ILE A 363 14.64 23.57 -6.94
CA ILE A 363 13.31 23.09 -6.55
C ILE A 363 12.28 23.45 -7.61
N SER A 364 12.31 24.69 -8.11
CA SER A 364 11.39 25.15 -9.17
C SER A 364 11.57 24.35 -10.47
N ARG A 365 12.81 23.99 -10.82
CA ARG A 365 13.09 23.11 -11.96
C ARG A 365 12.50 21.71 -11.75
N VAL A 366 12.75 21.11 -10.59
CA VAL A 366 12.17 19.80 -10.23
C VAL A 366 10.65 19.85 -10.29
N ILE A 367 9.99 20.84 -9.69
CA ILE A 367 8.53 21.02 -9.78
C ILE A 367 8.08 21.09 -11.24
N SER A 368 8.76 21.89 -12.07
CA SER A 368 8.38 22.07 -13.47
C SER A 368 8.51 20.77 -14.28
N GLU A 369 9.55 19.98 -14.03
CA GLU A 369 9.77 18.68 -14.66
C GLU A 369 8.71 17.66 -14.21
N GLU A 370 8.39 17.64 -12.92
CA GLU A 370 7.44 16.71 -12.32
C GLU A 370 5.98 17.02 -12.67
N CYS A 371 5.64 18.29 -12.88
CA CYS A 371 4.28 18.73 -13.14
C CYS A 371 3.98 19.06 -14.62
N GLU A 372 4.99 19.00 -15.50
CA GLU A 372 4.95 19.58 -16.86
C GLU A 372 4.38 21.02 -16.85
N GLY A 373 4.66 21.78 -15.78
CA GLY A 373 3.97 23.03 -15.50
C GLY A 373 4.11 23.50 -14.05
N PRO A 374 3.23 24.41 -13.60
CA PRO A 374 3.32 24.98 -12.26
C PRO A 374 2.88 24.00 -11.16
N GLY A 375 3.57 24.04 -10.03
CA GLY A 375 3.24 23.30 -8.82
C GLY A 375 3.86 23.93 -7.58
N THR A 376 3.75 23.24 -6.46
CA THR A 376 4.32 23.63 -5.16
C THR A 376 5.04 22.45 -4.53
N MET A 377 6.07 22.70 -3.71
CA MET A 377 6.77 21.67 -2.94
C MET A 377 6.53 21.88 -1.43
N ASP A 378 6.22 20.82 -0.70
CA ASP A 378 6.21 20.80 0.76
C ASP A 378 7.66 20.83 1.29
N GLU A 379 7.96 21.77 2.19
CA GLU A 379 9.27 21.90 2.83
C GLU A 379 9.72 20.61 3.54
N LYS A 380 8.78 19.79 4.02
CA LYS A 380 9.10 18.51 4.66
C LYS A 380 9.71 17.48 3.70
N ALA A 381 9.57 17.69 2.40
CA ALA A 381 10.16 16.86 1.36
C ALA A 381 11.51 17.42 0.85
N ILE A 382 12.02 18.48 1.50
CA ILE A 382 13.33 19.06 1.24
C ILE A 382 14.26 18.73 2.41
N PHE A 383 15.25 17.89 2.15
CA PHE A 383 16.20 17.41 3.15
C PHE A 383 17.52 18.13 2.99
N ARG A 384 18.00 18.81 4.04
CA ARG A 384 19.23 19.61 3.98
C ARG A 384 20.27 19.06 4.94
N ALA A 385 21.48 18.83 4.44
CA ALA A 385 22.66 18.46 5.23
C ALA A 385 23.93 18.66 4.37
N ASP A 386 25.12 18.66 4.96
CA ASP A 386 26.39 18.56 4.23
C ASP A 386 26.64 17.08 3.89
N PHE A 387 26.08 16.59 2.78
CA PHE A 387 26.00 15.16 2.45
C PHE A 387 27.33 14.57 1.98
N ASP A 388 28.29 15.40 1.55
CA ASP A 388 29.62 14.96 1.14
C ASP A 388 30.75 15.33 2.12
N ALA A 389 30.42 16.06 3.19
CA ALA A 389 31.32 16.52 4.25
C ALA A 389 32.36 17.54 3.78
N ASP A 390 32.03 18.37 2.79
CA ASP A 390 32.88 19.45 2.28
C ASP A 390 32.78 20.77 3.08
N GLY A 391 31.86 20.82 4.05
CA GLY A 391 31.58 22.00 4.88
C GLY A 391 30.49 22.92 4.32
N THR A 392 29.88 22.57 3.19
CA THR A 392 28.80 23.32 2.54
C THR A 392 27.48 22.57 2.66
N MET A 393 26.37 23.30 2.71
CA MET A 393 25.04 22.70 2.80
C MET A 393 24.58 22.20 1.43
N ASP A 394 24.30 20.92 1.35
CA ASP A 394 23.62 20.25 0.24
C ASP A 394 22.11 20.13 0.49
N PHE A 395 21.39 19.64 -0.51
CA PHE A 395 20.00 19.25 -0.31
C PHE A 395 19.59 18.06 -1.17
N ALA A 396 18.56 17.36 -0.71
CA ALA A 396 17.84 16.35 -1.46
C ALA A 396 16.36 16.69 -1.47
N VAL A 397 15.68 16.31 -2.54
CA VAL A 397 14.24 16.49 -2.70
C VAL A 397 13.59 15.14 -2.96
N ASP A 398 12.45 14.95 -2.32
CA ASP A 398 11.58 13.82 -2.60
C ASP A 398 10.28 14.32 -3.25
N PRO A 399 9.97 13.92 -4.48
CA PRO A 399 8.79 14.42 -5.16
C PRO A 399 7.46 14.13 -4.45
N TRP A 400 7.36 13.26 -3.43
CA TRP A 400 6.08 13.09 -2.70
C TRP A 400 5.51 14.40 -2.15
N GLY A 401 6.37 15.39 -1.85
CA GLY A 401 5.96 16.71 -1.38
C GLY A 401 5.45 17.64 -2.48
N ILE A 402 5.52 17.25 -3.75
CA ILE A 402 5.11 18.09 -4.87
C ILE A 402 3.61 17.95 -5.11
N SER A 403 2.93 19.09 -5.18
CA SER A 403 1.54 19.22 -5.63
C SER A 403 1.50 19.98 -6.94
N CYS A 404 0.98 19.35 -8.00
CA CYS A 404 0.87 19.97 -9.30
C CYS A 404 -0.48 20.68 -9.47
N SER A 405 -0.51 21.74 -10.28
CA SER A 405 -1.74 22.52 -10.47
C SER A 405 -2.76 21.83 -11.40
N ILE A 406 -2.28 20.92 -12.26
CA ILE A 406 -3.06 20.27 -13.31
C ILE A 406 -3.26 18.77 -13.00
N SER A 407 -2.26 18.11 -12.43
CA SER A 407 -2.34 16.72 -11.96
C SER A 407 -2.35 16.66 -10.43
N THR A 408 -2.97 15.63 -9.85
CA THR A 408 -2.96 15.42 -8.40
C THR A 408 -1.64 14.85 -7.88
N ARG A 409 -0.77 14.36 -8.77
CA ARG A 409 0.53 13.76 -8.42
C ARG A 409 1.65 14.13 -9.42
N PRO A 410 2.91 14.16 -8.96
CA PRO A 410 4.12 14.27 -9.79
C PRO A 410 4.25 13.11 -10.77
N MET A 411 4.81 13.36 -11.95
CA MET A 411 4.98 12.34 -12.98
C MET A 411 5.98 11.24 -12.62
N SER A 412 6.99 11.52 -11.80
CA SER A 412 7.95 10.50 -11.37
C SER A 412 7.50 9.69 -10.16
N CYS A 413 6.39 10.07 -9.54
CA CYS A 413 5.85 9.37 -8.38
C CYS A 413 5.08 8.14 -8.83
N GLY A 414 5.73 6.97 -8.76
CA GLY A 414 5.12 5.65 -8.85
C GLY A 414 4.06 5.41 -7.77
N ALA A 415 3.49 4.20 -7.75
CA ALA A 415 2.55 3.81 -6.70
C ALA A 415 3.19 3.77 -5.30
N GLN A 416 4.52 3.58 -5.23
CA GLN A 416 5.25 3.33 -3.98
C GLN A 416 6.25 4.42 -3.61
N VAL A 417 6.99 4.92 -4.60
CA VAL A 417 8.11 5.84 -4.40
C VAL A 417 8.21 6.80 -5.58
N CYS A 418 8.82 7.95 -5.34
CA CYS A 418 9.10 8.95 -6.36
C CYS A 418 10.58 8.92 -6.79
N ALA A 419 10.92 9.63 -7.87
CA ALA A 419 12.32 9.82 -8.25
C ALA A 419 12.97 10.90 -7.37
N SER A 420 13.47 10.49 -6.20
CA SER A 420 14.23 11.38 -5.31
C SER A 420 15.55 11.81 -5.95
N ARG A 421 15.93 13.05 -5.69
CA ARG A 421 17.14 13.69 -6.26
C ARG A 421 18.01 14.27 -5.16
N ILE A 422 19.32 14.07 -5.25
CA ILE A 422 20.32 14.65 -4.35
C ILE A 422 21.17 15.64 -5.15
N PHE A 423 21.32 16.85 -4.62
CA PHE A 423 22.10 17.92 -5.21
C PHE A 423 23.26 18.28 -4.29
N LEU A 424 24.48 18.23 -4.82
CA LEU A 424 25.69 18.67 -4.11
C LEU A 424 26.05 20.09 -4.52
N HIS A 425 26.50 20.90 -3.57
CA HIS A 425 27.02 22.22 -3.85
C HIS A 425 28.44 22.11 -4.43
N ALA A 426 28.64 22.56 -5.68
CA ALA A 426 29.96 22.62 -6.29
C ALA A 426 30.05 23.83 -7.23
N ASP A 427 31.21 24.47 -7.26
CA ASP A 427 31.51 25.63 -8.11
C ASP A 427 30.51 26.79 -7.98
N GLY A 428 29.93 26.93 -6.77
CA GLY A 428 28.96 27.96 -6.46
C GLY A 428 27.55 27.67 -6.98
N ASP A 429 27.24 26.47 -7.46
CA ASP A 429 25.87 26.06 -7.83
C ASP A 429 25.54 24.67 -7.24
N TYR A 430 24.31 24.20 -7.45
CA TYR A 430 23.84 22.90 -7.02
C TYR A 430 23.69 21.95 -8.20
N ASN A 431 24.53 20.91 -8.20
CA ASN A 431 24.59 19.93 -9.27
C ASN A 431 23.91 18.63 -8.85
N LEU A 432 23.11 18.04 -9.75
CA LEU A 432 22.48 16.74 -9.50
C LEU A 432 23.57 15.66 -9.38
N ALA A 433 23.67 15.06 -8.19
CA ALA A 433 24.67 14.04 -7.89
C ALA A 433 24.10 12.62 -7.97
N LEU A 434 22.82 12.44 -7.63
CA LEU A 434 22.11 11.17 -7.73
C LEU A 434 20.62 11.39 -7.97
N GLU A 435 20.05 10.64 -8.90
CA GLU A 435 18.61 10.42 -9.04
C GLU A 435 18.31 8.92 -8.82
N MET A 436 17.25 8.61 -8.08
CA MET A 436 16.88 7.24 -7.72
C MET A 436 15.39 7.10 -7.48
N GLN A 437 14.81 5.93 -7.78
CA GLN A 437 13.41 5.61 -7.50
C GLN A 437 13.26 5.12 -6.05
N ASN A 438 13.24 6.08 -5.14
CA ASN A 438 13.17 5.87 -3.70
C ASN A 438 12.47 7.05 -3.03
N SER A 439 11.81 6.80 -1.91
CA SER A 439 11.40 7.88 -1.00
C SER A 439 12.44 8.09 0.09
N ILE A 440 12.73 9.35 0.41
CA ILE A 440 13.59 9.77 1.50
C ILE A 440 12.73 9.97 2.74
N GLY A 441 12.99 9.17 3.77
CA GLY A 441 12.26 9.28 5.05
C GLY A 441 12.88 10.33 5.99
N LYS A 442 14.21 10.38 6.08
CA LYS A 442 14.94 11.33 6.94
C LYS A 442 16.43 11.37 6.64
N VAL A 443 17.08 12.45 7.06
CA VAL A 443 18.53 12.51 7.22
C VAL A 443 18.95 11.65 8.42
N VAL A 444 19.99 10.84 8.23
CA VAL A 444 20.62 10.02 9.28
C VAL A 444 21.94 10.69 9.67
N PRO A 445 22.17 10.99 10.96
CA PRO A 445 23.42 11.59 11.43
C PRO A 445 24.66 10.74 11.06
N GLY A 446 25.77 11.40 10.75
CA GLY A 446 27.04 10.78 10.39
C GLY A 446 28.04 11.81 9.84
N SER A 447 29.25 11.37 9.49
CA SER A 447 30.24 12.19 8.78
C SER A 447 30.82 11.37 7.61
N PRO A 448 30.31 11.56 6.38
CA PRO A 448 29.16 12.40 6.02
C PRO A 448 27.82 11.85 6.55
N PRO A 449 26.77 12.69 6.71
CA PRO A 449 25.39 12.26 6.94
C PRO A 449 24.90 11.29 5.84
N GLY A 450 23.91 10.48 6.17
CA GLY A 450 23.23 9.61 5.21
C GLY A 450 21.76 10.00 5.01
N LEU A 451 21.09 9.34 4.08
CA LEU A 451 19.65 9.43 3.87
C LEU A 451 19.03 8.05 4.12
N LYS A 452 18.05 7.98 5.02
CA LYS A 452 17.22 6.78 5.16
C LYS A 452 16.24 6.77 3.99
N ILE A 453 16.37 5.79 3.12
CA ILE A 453 15.52 5.61 1.95
C ILE A 453 14.58 4.42 2.11
N ILE A 454 13.46 4.49 1.41
CA ILE A 454 12.47 3.43 1.21
C ILE A 454 12.44 3.16 -0.30
N SER A 455 12.60 1.91 -0.69
CA SER A 455 12.60 1.46 -2.09
C SER A 455 11.27 0.82 -2.44
N HIS A 456 11.09 0.50 -3.72
CA HIS A 456 10.04 -0.41 -4.13
C HIS A 456 10.07 -1.70 -3.28
N GLY A 457 8.88 -2.19 -2.89
CA GLY A 457 8.68 -3.30 -1.95
C GLY A 457 8.81 -2.91 -0.48
N GLY A 458 8.93 -1.62 -0.15
CA GLY A 458 9.10 -1.16 1.24
C GLY A 458 10.49 -1.41 1.83
N ALA A 459 11.43 -1.93 1.04
CA ALA A 459 12.79 -2.20 1.47
C ALA A 459 13.47 -0.91 1.91
N THR A 460 13.96 -0.89 3.15
CA THR A 460 14.63 0.30 3.71
C THR A 460 16.16 0.18 3.63
N GLY A 461 16.83 1.31 3.53
CA GLY A 461 18.29 1.37 3.50
C GLY A 461 18.81 2.74 3.91
N ILE A 462 20.12 2.83 4.10
CA ILE A 462 20.80 4.11 4.23
C ILE A 462 21.70 4.25 3.01
N ILE A 463 21.57 5.36 2.30
CA ILE A 463 22.56 5.78 1.32
C ILE A 463 23.41 6.88 1.92
N GLY A 464 24.67 6.97 1.52
CA GLY A 464 25.50 8.09 1.88
C GLY A 464 26.70 8.21 0.96
N TRP A 465 27.37 9.36 1.05
CA TRP A 465 28.58 9.61 0.30
C TRP A 465 29.73 8.73 0.81
N ASN A 466 30.49 8.15 -0.12
CA ASN A 466 31.68 7.33 0.17
C ASN A 466 33.00 8.00 -0.23
N GLY A 467 32.96 9.31 -0.52
CA GLY A 467 34.10 10.09 -1.04
C GLY A 467 34.14 10.19 -2.57
N LYS A 468 33.30 9.43 -3.29
CA LYS A 468 33.24 9.47 -4.77
C LYS A 468 31.82 9.50 -5.34
N LYS A 469 30.89 8.77 -4.72
CA LYS A 469 29.49 8.68 -5.13
C LYS A 469 28.61 8.33 -3.93
N PHE A 470 27.31 8.53 -4.09
CA PHE A 470 26.33 7.95 -3.18
C PHE A 470 26.24 6.42 -3.39
N SER A 471 26.30 5.67 -2.30
CA SER A 471 26.09 4.22 -2.30
C SER A 471 25.37 3.78 -1.03
N ARG A 472 24.77 2.58 -1.05
CA ARG A 472 24.21 1.96 0.15
C ARG A 472 25.32 1.74 1.19
N ARG A 473 25.02 2.06 2.46
CA ARG A 473 25.89 1.83 3.62
C ARG A 473 25.61 0.48 4.26
#